data_AF-A0A0N0PAK9-F1
#
_entry.id   AF-A0A0N0PAK9-F1
#
_cell.length_a   1.000
_cell.length_b   1.000
_cell.length_c   1.000
_cell.angle_alpha   90.00
_cell.angle_beta   90.00
_cell.angle_gamma   90.00
#
_symmetry.space_group_name_H-M   'P 1'
#
loop_
_entity.id
_entity.type
_entity.pdbx_description
1 polymer ?
#
loop_
_entity_poly.entity_id
_entity_poly.type
_entity_poly.pdbx_seq_one_letter_code
_entity_poly.pdbx_strand_id
1 'polypeptide(L)'
;MCDINDNPIKLSVKWNGKEFDIPELSPSDSVAMLKIAIENATGVRPERQKLLNVKYEGKVAKDNCTLADLNLKPNLKIMMMGSLEQAIEGARTKPDVGDDVVNDLDIEEEEVDVENQEIYLAKINKRVRDYKINVLNEPRPGKKLLVLDIDYTLFDHRSVAETGYELMRPFLHEFLTSAYEDYDIVIWSATGMKWIEEKMRLLGVSTHQEYKIMFYLDYLAMITVHTTKYGTIDVSFLNFSYSMVVMVLPVK
;
A
#
# COMPACT_ATOMS: atom_id res chain seq x y z
N MET A 1 39.14 29.03 25.26
CA MET A 1 38.03 29.63 24.48
C MET A 1 37.87 28.73 23.27
N CYS A 2 36.84 27.91 23.24
CA CYS A 2 36.54 27.06 22.09
C CYS A 2 35.62 27.88 21.19
N ASP A 3 36.10 28.21 20.00
CA ASP A 3 35.31 28.85 18.95
C ASP A 3 34.22 27.86 18.49
N ILE A 4 33.07 27.88 19.15
CA ILE A 4 31.86 27.28 18.60
C ILE A 4 31.46 28.21 17.47
N ASN A 5 31.71 27.79 16.22
CA ASN A 5 31.16 28.44 15.04
C ASN A 5 29.64 28.39 15.16
N ASP A 6 29.02 29.40 15.79
CA ASP A 6 27.58 29.51 16.01
C ASP A 6 26.88 30.19 14.82
N ASN A 7 27.39 29.93 13.62
CA ASN A 7 26.78 30.47 12.41
C ASN A 7 25.49 29.68 12.13
N PRO A 8 24.34 30.37 12.00
CA PRO A 8 23.07 29.70 11.75
C PRO A 8 23.12 28.89 10.45
N ILE A 9 22.58 27.67 10.52
CA ILE A 9 22.53 26.74 9.39
C ILE A 9 21.19 26.94 8.69
N LYS A 10 21.25 27.34 7.42
CA LYS A 10 20.08 27.39 6.54
C LYS A 10 19.86 26.03 5.87
N LEU A 11 18.66 25.48 6.04
CA LEU A 11 18.27 24.18 5.52
C LEU A 11 16.95 24.30 4.75
N SER A 12 16.76 23.41 3.76
CA SER A 12 15.45 23.22 3.11
C SER A 12 15.09 21.74 3.14
N VAL A 13 13.80 21.41 3.16
CA VAL A 13 13.28 20.04 3.06
C VAL A 13 12.53 19.87 1.76
N LYS A 14 12.87 18.82 1.01
CA LYS A 14 12.06 18.32 -0.09
C LYS A 14 11.23 17.14 0.39
N TRP A 15 9.91 17.31 0.35
CA TRP A 15 8.92 16.30 0.73
C TRP A 15 7.77 16.30 -0.26
N ASN A 16 7.39 15.11 -0.73
CA ASN A 16 6.31 14.89 -1.73
C ASN A 16 6.42 15.80 -2.97
N GLY A 17 7.64 15.95 -3.51
CA GLY A 17 7.92 16.77 -4.69
C GLY A 17 7.89 18.29 -4.45
N LYS A 18 7.53 18.77 -3.25
CA LYS A 18 7.55 20.18 -2.84
C LYS A 18 8.76 20.48 -1.97
N GLU A 19 9.19 21.73 -2.00
CA GLU A 19 10.31 22.24 -1.22
C GLU A 19 9.82 23.21 -0.16
N PHE A 20 10.32 23.05 1.06
CA PHE A 20 9.93 23.79 2.25
C PHE A 20 11.20 24.37 2.87
N ASP A 21 11.23 25.69 3.06
CA ASP A 21 12.31 26.34 3.78
C ASP A 21 12.15 26.08 5.28
N ILE A 22 13.24 25.67 5.93
CA ILE A 22 13.28 25.46 7.38
C ILE A 22 13.84 26.72 8.04
N PRO A 23 13.34 27.12 9.22
CA PRO A 23 13.95 28.19 10.01
C PRO A 23 15.45 27.95 10.22
N GLU A 24 16.20 29.04 10.39
CA GLU A 24 17.61 28.94 10.72
C GLU A 24 17.80 28.22 12.06
N LEU A 25 18.64 27.17 12.07
CA LEU A 25 18.95 26.37 13.25
C LEU A 25 20.39 26.61 13.70
N SER A 26 20.65 26.63 15.00
CA SER A 26 22.01 26.68 15.54
C SER A 26 22.70 25.33 15.33
N PRO A 27 24.02 25.29 15.09
CA PRO A 27 24.79 24.05 15.09
C PRO A 27 24.67 23.24 16.40
N SER A 28 24.33 23.91 17.51
CA SER A 28 24.09 23.28 18.81
C SER A 28 22.71 22.63 18.95
N ASP A 29 21.78 22.91 18.01
CA ASP A 29 20.44 22.31 18.01
C ASP A 29 20.52 20.80 17.74
N SER A 30 19.53 20.08 18.26
CA SER A 30 19.41 18.64 18.07
C SER A 30 18.65 18.27 16.80
N VAL A 31 18.82 17.03 16.36
CA VAL A 31 17.99 16.45 15.28
C VAL A 31 16.49 16.45 15.66
N ALA A 32 16.16 16.34 16.95
CA ALA A 32 14.79 16.50 17.41
C ALA A 32 14.22 17.89 17.08
N MET A 33 14.99 18.96 17.29
CA MET A 33 14.60 20.33 16.96
C MET A 33 14.41 20.52 15.46
N LEU A 34 15.29 19.93 14.64
CA LEU A 34 15.12 19.89 13.18
C LEU A 34 13.80 19.21 12.79
N LYS A 35 13.47 18.06 13.40
CA LYS A 35 12.20 17.37 13.11
C LYS A 35 10.98 18.18 13.49
N ILE A 36 11.01 18.89 14.61
CA ILE A 36 9.93 19.81 15.01
C ILE A 36 9.80 20.96 14.01
N ALA A 37 10.92 21.52 13.54
CA ALA A 37 10.90 22.56 12.52
C ALA A 37 10.29 22.07 11.19
N ILE A 38 10.57 20.82 10.82
CA ILE A 38 9.98 20.16 9.64
C ILE A 38 8.48 19.91 9.85
N GLU A 39 8.04 19.53 11.04
CA GLU A 39 6.62 19.38 11.36
C GLU A 39 5.89 20.71 11.19
N ASN A 40 6.44 21.80 11.70
CA ASN A 40 5.85 23.14 11.56
C ASN A 40 5.74 23.57 10.08
N ALA A 41 6.69 23.15 9.22
CA ALA A 41 6.69 23.50 7.81
C ALA A 41 5.80 22.57 6.94
N THR A 42 5.66 21.30 7.33
CA THR A 42 5.05 20.25 6.46
C THR A 42 3.78 19.63 7.02
N GLY A 43 3.53 19.74 8.33
CA GLY A 43 2.46 19.05 9.07
C GLY A 43 2.73 17.57 9.34
N VAL A 44 3.90 17.04 8.94
CA VAL A 44 4.29 15.64 9.19
C VAL A 44 4.89 15.54 10.58
N ARG A 45 4.34 14.68 11.45
CA ARG A 45 4.84 14.53 12.83
C ARG A 45 6.27 13.97 12.91
N PRO A 46 7.09 14.35 13.89
CA PRO A 46 8.49 13.94 14.04
C PRO A 46 8.74 12.43 13.98
N GLU A 47 7.85 11.64 14.59
CA GLU A 47 7.92 10.17 14.59
C GLU A 47 7.68 9.54 13.20
N ARG A 48 7.11 10.31 12.26
CA ARG A 48 6.85 9.90 10.88
C ARG A 48 7.81 10.52 9.87
N GLN A 49 8.76 11.33 10.33
CA GLN A 49 9.77 11.93 9.46
C GLN A 49 10.99 11.03 9.36
N LYS A 50 11.25 10.53 8.15
CA LYS A 50 12.48 9.84 7.79
C LYS A 50 13.37 10.77 6.97
N LEU A 51 14.44 11.28 7.58
CA LEU A 51 15.42 12.16 6.94
C LEU A 51 16.47 11.29 6.22
N LEU A 52 16.45 11.27 4.88
CA LEU A 52 17.18 10.30 4.06
C LEU A 52 18.69 10.60 3.95
N ASN A 53 19.03 11.89 3.90
CA ASN A 53 20.38 12.38 3.67
C ASN A 53 20.95 13.14 4.88
N VAL A 54 20.36 12.93 6.07
CA VAL A 54 20.90 13.39 7.35
C VAL A 54 21.44 12.16 8.09
N LYS A 55 22.77 12.00 8.08
CA LYS A 55 23.45 10.81 8.59
C LYS A 55 24.54 11.19 9.59
N TYR A 56 24.69 10.39 10.62
CA TYR A 56 25.81 10.43 11.55
C TYR A 56 26.64 9.16 11.38
N GLU A 57 27.93 9.30 11.02
CA GLU A 57 28.84 8.16 10.76
C GLU A 57 28.27 7.10 9.80
N GLY A 58 27.52 7.55 8.77
CA GLY A 58 26.90 6.66 7.78
C GLY A 58 25.59 6.00 8.22
N LYS A 59 25.16 6.18 9.47
CA LYS A 59 23.87 5.70 10.01
C LYS A 59 22.85 6.85 10.10
N VAL A 60 21.57 6.49 10.20
CA VAL A 60 20.50 7.49 10.41
C VAL A 60 20.78 8.26 11.70
N ALA A 61 20.75 9.58 11.60
CA ALA A 61 20.98 10.46 12.75
C ALA A 61 19.89 10.24 13.81
N LYS A 62 20.31 10.06 15.07
CA LYS A 62 19.38 9.91 16.20
C LYS A 62 18.96 11.29 16.70
N ASP A 63 17.81 11.33 17.38
CA ASP A 63 17.21 12.58 17.88
C ASP A 63 18.12 13.33 18.87
N ASN A 64 19.05 12.63 19.51
CA ASN A 64 20.02 13.19 20.46
C ASN A 64 21.33 13.68 19.82
N CYS A 65 21.54 13.50 18.51
CA CYS A 65 22.69 14.06 17.80
C CYS A 65 22.48 15.57 17.60
N THR A 66 23.57 16.35 17.67
CA THR A 66 23.53 17.79 17.33
C THR A 66 23.71 18.00 15.82
N LEU A 67 23.29 19.15 15.30
CA LEU A 67 23.50 19.49 13.88
C LEU A 67 24.99 19.67 13.55
N ALA A 68 25.80 20.11 14.52
CA ALA A 68 27.26 20.18 14.39
C ALA A 68 27.87 18.79 14.17
N ASP A 69 27.38 17.76 14.87
CA ASP A 69 27.86 16.37 14.74
C ASP A 69 27.62 15.79 13.34
N LEU A 70 26.65 16.34 12.61
CA LEU A 70 26.21 15.85 11.31
C LEU A 70 27.01 16.42 10.13
N ASN A 71 27.89 17.40 10.37
CA ASN A 71 28.70 18.06 9.33
C ASN A 71 27.88 18.45 8.08
N LEU A 72 26.69 19.02 8.29
CA LEU A 72 25.77 19.37 7.22
C LEU A 72 26.35 20.48 6.36
N LYS A 73 26.22 20.35 5.03
CA LYS A 73 26.64 21.40 4.10
C LYS A 73 25.75 22.64 4.27
N PRO A 74 26.30 23.86 4.14
CA PRO A 74 25.48 25.07 4.07
C PRO A 74 24.46 24.97 2.94
N ASN A 75 23.21 25.36 3.18
CA ASN A 75 22.10 25.27 2.22
C ASN A 75 21.77 23.83 1.78
N LEU A 76 22.01 22.84 2.65
CA LEU A 76 21.64 21.46 2.35
C LEU A 76 20.12 21.35 2.13
N LYS A 77 19.76 20.72 1.01
CA LYS A 77 18.42 20.23 0.75
C LYS A 77 18.26 18.84 1.35
N ILE A 78 17.52 18.75 2.44
CA ILE A 78 17.17 17.51 3.14
C ILE A 78 16.04 16.82 2.38
N MET A 79 16.22 15.54 2.08
CA MET A 79 15.19 14.69 1.49
C MET A 79 14.43 14.01 2.63
N MET A 80 13.12 14.27 2.75
CA MET A 80 12.29 13.76 3.84
C MET A 80 11.16 12.88 3.27
N MET A 81 10.93 11.74 3.92
CA MET A 81 9.72 10.92 3.73
C MET A 81 8.85 10.96 4.98
N GLY A 82 7.53 10.95 4.79
CA GLY A 82 6.55 10.91 5.88
C GLY A 82 5.14 11.22 5.39
N SER A 83 4.14 10.96 6.22
CA SER A 83 2.71 11.07 5.86
C SER A 83 1.94 11.92 6.88
N LEU A 84 1.01 12.75 6.38
CA LEU A 84 0.12 13.58 7.20
C LEU A 84 -0.91 12.73 7.97
N GLU A 85 -1.33 13.20 9.14
CA GLU A 85 -2.38 12.54 9.92
C GLU A 85 -3.72 12.45 9.20
N GLN A 86 -4.12 13.48 8.45
CA GLN A 86 -5.38 13.49 7.70
C GLN A 86 -5.43 12.46 6.55
N ALA A 87 -4.26 12.01 6.07
CA ALA A 87 -4.19 10.92 5.10
C ALA A 87 -4.37 9.53 5.76
N ILE A 88 -4.39 9.45 7.09
CA ILE A 88 -4.37 8.21 7.89
C ILE A 88 -5.65 8.03 8.72
N GLU A 89 -6.55 9.02 8.80
CA GLU A 89 -7.88 8.83 9.42
C GLU A 89 -8.66 7.68 8.74
N GLY A 90 -8.51 7.53 7.42
CA GLY A 90 -9.07 6.40 6.66
C GLY A 90 -8.29 5.08 6.75
N ALA A 91 -7.12 5.08 7.39
CA ALA A 91 -6.25 3.91 7.58
C ALA A 91 -6.14 3.47 9.05
N ARG A 92 -6.82 4.17 9.98
CA ARG A 92 -6.73 3.92 11.43
C ARG A 92 -7.82 3.02 11.99
N THR A 93 -8.90 2.76 11.26
CA THR A 93 -9.73 1.60 11.56
C THR A 93 -9.08 0.39 10.92
N LYS A 94 -8.18 -0.26 11.67
CA LYS A 94 -8.00 -1.70 11.50
C LYS A 94 -9.42 -2.32 11.53
N PRO A 95 -9.86 -3.08 10.51
CA PRO A 95 -10.85 -4.09 10.83
C PRO A 95 -10.20 -4.97 11.90
N ASP A 96 -10.92 -5.19 13.01
CA ASP A 96 -10.52 -6.09 14.08
C ASP A 96 -10.59 -7.52 13.54
N VAL A 97 -9.63 -7.87 12.69
CA VAL A 97 -9.38 -9.23 12.23
C VAL A 97 -8.13 -9.63 12.99
N GLY A 98 -8.28 -10.61 13.88
CA GLY A 98 -7.22 -11.09 14.77
C GLY A 98 -5.92 -11.42 14.03
N ASP A 99 -4.86 -11.64 14.80
CA ASP A 99 -3.50 -11.93 14.30
C ASP A 99 -3.36 -13.22 13.47
N ASP A 100 -4.46 -13.92 13.21
CA ASP A 100 -4.47 -15.15 12.45
C ASP A 100 -4.53 -14.85 10.94
N VAL A 101 -3.38 -15.01 10.28
CA VAL A 101 -3.34 -15.27 8.83
C VAL A 101 -4.02 -16.62 8.62
N VAL A 102 -5.29 -16.60 8.23
CA VAL A 102 -6.04 -17.81 7.91
C VAL A 102 -5.60 -18.32 6.54
N ASN A 103 -5.28 -19.61 6.45
CA ASN A 103 -5.03 -20.25 5.17
C ASN A 103 -6.37 -20.60 4.52
N ASP A 104 -6.83 -19.75 3.60
CA ASP A 104 -8.11 -19.91 2.90
C ASP A 104 -8.17 -21.19 2.03
N LEU A 105 -7.03 -21.87 1.82
CA LEU A 105 -6.93 -23.14 1.10
C LEU A 105 -7.21 -24.38 1.96
N ASP A 106 -7.30 -24.24 3.29
CA ASP A 106 -7.62 -25.33 4.22
C ASP A 106 -9.12 -25.44 4.51
N ILE A 107 -9.96 -24.73 3.75
CA ILE A 107 -11.40 -24.93 3.77
C ILE A 107 -11.67 -26.27 3.08
N GLU A 108 -11.88 -27.32 3.87
CA GLU A 108 -12.48 -28.57 3.39
C GLU A 108 -13.70 -28.22 2.54
N GLU A 109 -13.85 -28.83 1.34
CA GLU A 109 -15.02 -28.69 0.47
C GLU A 109 -16.29 -29.18 1.21
N GLU A 110 -16.75 -28.46 2.22
CA GLU A 110 -17.99 -28.72 2.92
C GLU A 110 -19.10 -27.99 2.16
N GLU A 111 -20.14 -28.74 1.81
CA GLU A 111 -21.39 -28.21 1.29
C GLU A 111 -21.86 -27.07 2.20
N VAL A 112 -21.73 -25.83 1.72
CA VAL A 112 -22.29 -24.67 2.42
C VAL A 112 -23.78 -24.93 2.48
N ASP A 113 -24.30 -25.19 3.67
CA ASP A 113 -25.74 -25.28 3.91
C ASP A 113 -26.30 -23.88 3.63
N VAL A 114 -26.70 -23.63 2.38
CA VAL A 114 -27.14 -22.31 1.93
C VAL A 114 -28.59 -22.10 2.35
N GLU A 115 -28.86 -22.22 3.65
CA GLU A 115 -29.99 -21.50 4.24
C GLU A 115 -29.79 -20.03 3.83
N ASN A 116 -30.67 -19.51 2.95
CA ASN A 116 -30.64 -18.17 2.34
C ASN A 116 -29.99 -18.01 0.95
N GLN A 117 -29.91 -19.05 0.11
CA GLN A 117 -29.40 -18.95 -1.27
C GLN A 117 -30.06 -17.81 -2.07
N GLU A 118 -31.39 -17.66 -1.95
CA GLU A 118 -32.13 -16.61 -2.64
C GLU A 118 -31.72 -15.19 -2.20
N ILE A 119 -31.38 -15.00 -0.92
CA ILE A 119 -30.91 -13.72 -0.38
C ILE A 119 -29.52 -13.39 -0.93
N TYR A 120 -28.63 -14.38 -1.02
CA TYR A 120 -27.29 -14.18 -1.58
C TYR A 120 -27.35 -13.93 -3.09
N LEU A 121 -28.18 -14.66 -3.82
CA LEU A 121 -28.45 -14.38 -5.24
C LEU A 121 -29.02 -12.97 -5.43
N ALA A 122 -29.92 -12.50 -4.55
CA ALA A 122 -30.42 -11.13 -4.61
C ALA A 122 -29.32 -10.08 -4.35
N LYS A 123 -28.40 -10.33 -3.40
CA LYS A 123 -27.23 -9.48 -3.15
C LYS A 123 -26.29 -9.43 -4.36
N ILE A 124 -25.99 -10.58 -4.97
CA ILE A 124 -25.18 -10.67 -6.19
C ILE A 124 -25.84 -9.89 -7.32
N ASN A 125 -27.13 -10.15 -7.60
CA ASN A 125 -27.88 -9.45 -8.65
C ASN A 125 -27.93 -7.94 -8.42
N LYS A 126 -28.02 -7.50 -7.17
CA LYS A 126 -27.92 -6.07 -6.84
C LYS A 126 -26.53 -5.51 -7.20
N ARG A 127 -25.45 -6.19 -6.82
CA ARG A 127 -24.08 -5.76 -7.18
C ARG A 127 -23.85 -5.74 -8.68
N VAL A 128 -24.30 -6.76 -9.40
CA VAL A 128 -24.21 -6.83 -10.87
C VAL A 128 -24.94 -5.66 -11.54
N ARG A 129 -26.07 -5.20 -10.99
CA ARG A 129 -26.81 -4.05 -11.53
C ARG A 129 -26.18 -2.70 -11.19
N ASP A 130 -25.74 -2.54 -9.94
CA ASP A 130 -25.41 -1.22 -9.40
C ASP A 130 -23.91 -0.90 -9.52
N TYR A 131 -23.05 -1.90 -9.45
CA TYR A 131 -21.60 -1.73 -9.51
C TYR A 131 -21.13 -1.61 -10.96
N LYS A 132 -20.52 -0.48 -11.29
CA LYS A 132 -20.00 -0.21 -12.63
C LYS A 132 -18.52 -0.52 -12.70
N ILE A 133 -18.18 -1.55 -13.45
CA ILE A 133 -16.79 -1.93 -13.73
C ILE A 133 -16.21 -0.94 -14.75
N ASN A 134 -15.06 -0.34 -14.42
CA ASN A 134 -14.28 0.45 -15.35
C ASN A 134 -13.30 -0.46 -16.09
N VAL A 135 -13.64 -0.84 -17.32
CA VAL A 135 -12.80 -1.69 -18.16
C VAL A 135 -11.61 -0.87 -18.68
N LEU A 136 -10.40 -1.27 -18.27
CA LEU A 136 -9.15 -0.64 -18.68
C LEU A 136 -8.65 -1.21 -20.02
N ASN A 137 -8.84 -2.51 -20.21
CA ASN A 137 -8.49 -3.23 -21.42
C ASN A 137 -9.58 -4.26 -21.73
N GLU A 138 -9.94 -4.42 -22.99
CA GLU A 138 -10.99 -5.36 -23.41
C GLU A 138 -10.54 -6.83 -23.26
N PRO A 139 -11.47 -7.76 -22.95
CA PRO A 139 -11.18 -9.18 -22.86
C PRO A 139 -10.69 -9.74 -24.20
N ARG A 140 -9.73 -10.67 -24.14
CA ARG A 140 -9.12 -11.28 -25.33
C ARG A 140 -9.83 -12.59 -25.69
N PRO A 141 -10.16 -12.82 -26.97
CA PRO A 141 -10.83 -14.05 -27.40
C PRO A 141 -10.07 -15.31 -26.98
N GLY A 142 -10.76 -16.25 -26.34
CA GLY A 142 -10.23 -17.56 -25.94
C GLY A 142 -9.31 -17.55 -24.72
N LYS A 143 -9.13 -16.41 -24.03
CA LYS A 143 -8.36 -16.34 -22.78
C LYS A 143 -9.26 -16.64 -21.58
N LYS A 144 -8.66 -17.26 -20.55
CA LYS A 144 -9.32 -17.52 -19.27
C LYS A 144 -9.27 -16.27 -18.39
N LEU A 145 -9.96 -16.27 -17.26
CA LEU A 145 -9.90 -15.15 -16.30
C LEU A 145 -9.07 -15.56 -15.08
N LEU A 146 -8.05 -14.76 -14.76
CA LEU A 146 -7.27 -14.85 -13.53
C LEU A 146 -7.60 -13.65 -12.65
N VAL A 147 -8.03 -13.90 -11.42
CA VAL A 147 -8.33 -12.86 -10.44
C VAL A 147 -7.32 -12.95 -9.30
N LEU A 148 -6.65 -11.84 -9.01
CA LEU A 148 -5.60 -11.78 -8.01
C LEU A 148 -5.97 -10.79 -6.91
N ASP A 149 -5.80 -11.21 -5.67
CA ASP A 149 -5.76 -10.29 -4.53
C ASP A 149 -4.46 -9.46 -4.55
N ILE A 150 -4.38 -8.38 -3.77
CA ILE A 150 -3.20 -7.51 -3.68
C ILE A 150 -2.38 -7.85 -2.44
N ASP A 151 -3.00 -7.76 -1.27
CA ASP A 151 -2.29 -7.82 0.01
C ASP A 151 -1.89 -9.27 0.31
N TYR A 152 -0.60 -9.50 0.57
CA TYR A 152 0.02 -10.83 0.69
C TYR A 152 0.02 -11.72 -0.55
N THR A 153 -0.64 -11.30 -1.63
CA THR A 153 -0.60 -12.03 -2.90
C THR A 153 0.48 -11.47 -3.82
N LEU A 154 0.45 -10.16 -4.11
CA LEU A 154 1.39 -9.50 -5.03
C LEU A 154 2.45 -8.67 -4.29
N PHE A 155 2.20 -8.37 -3.02
CA PHE A 155 2.96 -7.37 -2.27
C PHE A 155 2.88 -7.61 -0.75
N ASP A 156 3.99 -7.37 -0.05
CA ASP A 156 4.02 -7.32 1.41
C ASP A 156 3.65 -5.93 1.91
N HIS A 157 2.46 -5.82 2.52
CA HIS A 157 1.96 -4.56 3.06
C HIS A 157 2.33 -4.29 4.51
N ARG A 158 2.98 -5.25 5.20
CA ARG A 158 3.40 -5.09 6.60
C ARG A 158 4.84 -4.59 6.71
N SER A 159 5.67 -4.84 5.71
CA SER A 159 7.05 -4.36 5.70
C SER A 159 7.16 -2.87 5.37
N VAL A 160 8.15 -2.22 5.99
CA VAL A 160 8.52 -0.84 5.69
C VAL A 160 9.61 -0.85 4.64
N ALA A 161 9.42 -0.16 3.51
CA ALA A 161 10.42 -0.07 2.44
C ALA A 161 10.61 1.35 1.92
N GLU A 162 11.73 1.56 1.22
CA GLU A 162 12.06 2.84 0.59
C GLU A 162 11.49 2.95 -0.83
N THR A 163 11.23 1.82 -1.48
CA THR A 163 10.67 1.75 -2.84
C THR A 163 9.60 0.66 -2.94
N GLY A 164 8.64 0.83 -3.86
CA GLY A 164 7.62 -0.20 -4.13
C GLY A 164 8.20 -1.56 -4.55
N TYR A 165 9.39 -1.53 -5.16
CA TYR A 165 10.11 -2.72 -5.62
C TYR A 165 10.54 -3.63 -4.46
N GLU A 166 10.93 -3.05 -3.33
CA GLU A 166 11.36 -3.81 -2.13
C GLU A 166 10.22 -4.56 -1.46
N LEU A 167 8.97 -4.14 -1.69
CA LEU A 167 7.77 -4.77 -1.13
C LEU A 167 7.07 -5.69 -2.15
N MET A 168 7.53 -5.66 -3.39
CA MET A 168 7.01 -6.49 -4.46
C MET A 168 7.36 -7.95 -4.20
N ARG A 169 6.38 -8.85 -4.37
CA ARG A 169 6.67 -10.28 -4.30
C ARG A 169 7.72 -10.64 -5.37
N PRO A 170 8.77 -11.42 -5.05
CA PRO A 170 9.75 -11.84 -6.04
C PRO A 170 9.07 -12.46 -7.27
N PHE A 171 9.54 -12.10 -8.45
CA PHE A 171 9.03 -12.56 -9.75
C PHE A 171 7.60 -12.09 -10.10
N LEU A 172 7.09 -11.01 -9.49
CA LEU A 172 5.74 -10.51 -9.78
C LEU A 172 5.52 -10.25 -11.28
N HIS A 173 6.44 -9.54 -11.93
CA HIS A 173 6.26 -9.16 -13.34
C HIS A 173 6.40 -10.37 -14.27
N GLU A 174 7.36 -11.25 -14.01
CA GLU A 174 7.57 -12.49 -14.75
C GLU A 174 6.34 -13.41 -14.63
N PHE A 175 5.78 -13.51 -13.43
CA PHE A 175 4.53 -14.23 -13.18
C PHE A 175 3.37 -13.64 -13.98
N LEU A 176 3.16 -12.32 -13.93
CA LEU A 176 2.06 -11.66 -14.63
C LEU A 176 2.23 -11.72 -16.16
N THR A 177 3.45 -11.57 -16.68
CA THR A 177 3.77 -11.75 -18.09
C THR A 177 3.42 -13.17 -18.55
N SER A 178 3.86 -14.19 -17.80
CA SER A 178 3.56 -15.59 -18.13
C SER A 178 2.06 -15.90 -18.00
N ALA A 179 1.40 -15.44 -16.94
CA ALA A 179 -0.03 -15.63 -16.76
C ALA A 179 -0.84 -14.95 -17.89
N TYR A 180 -0.40 -13.79 -18.36
CA TYR A 180 -1.08 -13.06 -19.42
C TYR A 180 -1.07 -13.81 -20.76
N GLU A 181 -0.18 -14.79 -20.97
CA GLU A 181 -0.21 -15.64 -22.15
C GLU A 181 -1.52 -16.44 -22.24
N ASP A 182 -2.09 -16.86 -21.12
CA ASP A 182 -3.28 -17.73 -21.07
C ASP A 182 -4.52 -17.06 -20.45
N TYR A 183 -4.32 -16.00 -19.67
CA TYR A 183 -5.37 -15.37 -18.85
C TYR A 183 -5.48 -13.87 -19.07
N ASP A 184 -6.70 -13.35 -19.14
CA ASP A 184 -7.00 -11.96 -18.82
C ASP A 184 -6.94 -11.78 -17.31
N ILE A 185 -6.31 -10.69 -16.86
CA ILE A 185 -5.96 -10.50 -15.46
C ILE A 185 -6.86 -9.42 -14.86
N VAL A 186 -7.48 -9.72 -13.72
CA VAL A 186 -8.25 -8.78 -12.90
C VAL A 186 -7.60 -8.70 -11.53
N ILE A 187 -7.51 -7.49 -11.00
CA ILE A 187 -7.06 -7.26 -9.62
C ILE A 187 -8.28 -6.99 -8.76
N TRP A 188 -8.39 -7.71 -7.65
CA TRP A 188 -9.43 -7.51 -6.65
C TRP A 188 -8.78 -7.18 -5.31
N SER A 189 -9.40 -6.35 -4.48
CA SER A 189 -8.96 -6.09 -3.11
C SER A 189 -10.14 -5.67 -2.24
N ALA A 190 -10.09 -6.04 -0.96
CA ALA A 190 -11.01 -5.54 0.07
C ALA A 190 -10.72 -4.08 0.50
N THR A 191 -9.90 -3.35 -0.26
CA THR A 191 -9.62 -1.92 -0.05
C THR A 191 -10.38 -1.05 -1.05
N GLY A 192 -10.36 0.28 -0.90
CA GLY A 192 -11.01 1.21 -1.83
C GLY A 192 -10.24 1.40 -3.15
N MET A 193 -10.95 1.72 -4.24
CA MET A 193 -10.35 1.86 -5.59
C MET A 193 -9.07 2.73 -5.65
N LYS A 194 -9.06 3.88 -4.96
CA LYS A 194 -7.88 4.77 -4.91
C LYS A 194 -6.63 4.07 -4.40
N TRP A 195 -6.77 3.15 -3.44
CA TRP A 195 -5.67 2.38 -2.89
C TRP A 195 -5.16 1.34 -3.88
N ILE A 196 -6.08 0.70 -4.61
CA ILE A 196 -5.74 -0.26 -5.67
C ILE A 196 -4.92 0.44 -6.75
N GLU A 197 -5.42 1.57 -7.26
CA GLU A 197 -4.73 2.35 -8.31
C GLU A 197 -3.33 2.77 -7.88
N GLU A 198 -3.18 3.28 -6.65
CA GLU A 198 -1.88 3.72 -6.14
C GLU A 198 -0.91 2.55 -5.94
N LYS A 199 -1.37 1.40 -5.43
CA LYS A 199 -0.53 0.20 -5.29
C LYS A 199 -0.12 -0.34 -6.66
N MET A 200 -1.04 -0.45 -7.61
CA MET A 200 -0.72 -0.93 -8.96
C MET A 200 0.25 0.00 -9.69
N ARG A 201 0.17 1.32 -9.44
CA ARG A 201 1.13 2.31 -9.92
C ARG A 201 2.49 2.16 -9.25
N LEU A 202 2.51 2.01 -7.93
CA LEU A 202 3.74 1.86 -7.14
C LEU A 202 4.53 0.61 -7.53
N LEU A 203 3.83 -0.49 -7.81
CA LEU A 203 4.40 -1.77 -8.23
C LEU A 203 4.70 -1.84 -9.73
N GLY A 204 4.47 -0.77 -10.50
CA GLY A 204 4.65 -0.78 -11.95
C GLY A 204 3.67 -1.68 -12.72
N VAL A 205 2.69 -2.27 -12.05
CA VAL A 205 1.71 -3.19 -12.64
C VAL A 205 0.76 -2.46 -13.58
N SER A 206 0.37 -1.22 -13.27
CA SER A 206 -0.60 -0.47 -14.06
C SER A 206 -0.08 0.00 -15.42
N THR A 207 1.25 0.04 -15.61
CA THR A 207 1.90 0.58 -16.82
C THR A 207 2.89 -0.39 -17.47
N HIS A 208 2.86 -1.67 -17.10
CA HIS A 208 3.78 -2.66 -17.66
C HIS A 208 3.53 -2.88 -19.16
N GLN A 209 4.58 -3.14 -19.94
CA GLN A 209 4.48 -3.25 -21.40
C GLN A 209 4.12 -4.66 -21.88
N GLU A 210 4.47 -5.69 -21.10
CA GLU A 210 4.34 -7.10 -21.51
C GLU A 210 2.99 -7.74 -21.17
N TYR A 211 2.20 -7.11 -20.28
CA TYR A 211 0.87 -7.60 -19.91
C TYR A 211 -0.07 -6.42 -19.65
N LYS A 212 -1.37 -6.72 -19.59
CA LYS A 212 -2.39 -5.71 -19.30
C LYS A 212 -3.39 -6.22 -18.27
N ILE A 213 -3.82 -5.31 -17.39
CA ILE A 213 -4.90 -5.57 -16.46
C ILE A 213 -6.24 -5.18 -17.11
N MET A 214 -7.22 -6.08 -17.06
CA MET A 214 -8.54 -5.90 -17.67
C MET A 214 -9.37 -4.87 -16.91
N PHE A 215 -9.48 -5.02 -15.59
CA PHE A 215 -10.09 -4.04 -14.68
C PHE A 215 -9.71 -4.33 -13.22
N TYR A 216 -10.10 -3.40 -12.33
CA TYR A 216 -9.96 -3.53 -10.89
C TYR A 216 -11.32 -3.71 -10.22
N LEU A 217 -11.35 -4.41 -9.09
CA LEU A 217 -12.50 -4.54 -8.20
C LEU A 217 -12.10 -4.14 -6.77
N ASP A 218 -12.91 -3.30 -6.15
CA ASP A 218 -12.72 -2.85 -4.77
C ASP A 218 -13.77 -3.46 -3.83
N TYR A 219 -13.72 -3.10 -2.54
CA TYR A 219 -14.63 -3.64 -1.53
C TYR A 219 -16.13 -3.43 -1.85
N LEU A 220 -16.48 -2.43 -2.65
CA LEU A 220 -17.89 -2.16 -3.03
C LEU A 220 -18.47 -3.26 -3.94
N ALA A 221 -17.60 -4.03 -4.60
CA ALA A 221 -18.00 -5.21 -5.38
C ALA A 221 -18.32 -6.43 -4.49
N MET A 222 -17.91 -6.43 -3.22
CA MET A 222 -18.10 -7.56 -2.31
C MET A 222 -19.54 -7.72 -1.83
N ILE A 223 -19.87 -8.95 -1.44
CA ILE A 223 -21.13 -9.31 -0.78
C ILE A 223 -20.85 -9.91 0.59
N THR A 224 -21.66 -9.51 1.56
CA THR A 224 -21.62 -10.08 2.91
C THR A 224 -22.52 -11.32 2.98
N VAL A 225 -21.96 -12.44 3.42
CA VAL A 225 -22.60 -13.75 3.54
C VAL A 225 -22.57 -14.17 5.00
N HIS A 226 -23.63 -14.82 5.48
CA HIS A 226 -23.65 -15.43 6.80
C HIS A 226 -23.46 -16.93 6.65
N THR A 227 -22.48 -17.47 7.37
CA THR A 227 -22.21 -18.90 7.47
C THR A 227 -22.40 -19.33 8.92
N THR A 228 -22.89 -20.55 9.12
CA THR A 228 -23.08 -21.15 10.44
C THR A 228 -21.76 -21.35 11.19
N LYS A 229 -20.66 -21.61 10.47
CA LYS A 229 -19.33 -21.92 11.02
C LYS A 229 -18.48 -20.68 11.30
N TYR A 230 -18.45 -19.72 10.37
CA TYR A 230 -17.56 -18.55 10.43
C TYR A 230 -18.30 -17.25 10.74
N GLY A 231 -19.62 -17.31 10.94
CA GLY A 231 -20.44 -16.12 11.12
C GLY A 231 -20.50 -15.29 9.85
N THR A 232 -20.39 -13.97 9.99
CA THR A 232 -20.51 -13.03 8.88
C THR A 232 -19.17 -12.85 8.17
N ILE A 233 -19.12 -13.17 6.88
CA ILE A 233 -17.91 -13.05 6.04
C ILE A 233 -18.21 -12.23 4.78
N ASP A 234 -17.24 -11.45 4.30
CA ASP A 234 -17.35 -10.73 3.02
C ASP A 234 -16.64 -11.51 1.92
N VAL A 235 -17.32 -11.76 0.80
CA VAL A 235 -16.77 -12.53 -0.34
C VAL A 235 -16.95 -11.78 -1.67
N SER A 236 -16.06 -12.06 -2.63
CA SER A 236 -16.23 -11.58 -4.00
C SER A 236 -17.40 -12.29 -4.67
N PHE A 237 -18.24 -11.53 -5.38
CA PHE A 237 -19.31 -12.10 -6.22
C PHE A 237 -18.76 -12.96 -7.37
N LEU A 238 -17.50 -12.77 -7.76
CA LEU A 238 -16.88 -13.51 -8.86
C LEU A 238 -16.71 -15.01 -8.56
N ASN A 239 -16.73 -15.42 -7.29
CA ASN A 239 -16.72 -16.84 -6.89
C ASN A 239 -17.98 -17.60 -7.35
N PHE A 240 -19.04 -16.90 -7.77
CA PHE A 240 -20.34 -17.52 -8.11
C PHE A 240 -20.67 -17.49 -9.61
N SER A 241 -19.97 -16.72 -10.43
CA SER A 241 -20.38 -16.47 -11.83
C SER A 241 -19.53 -17.13 -12.91
N TYR A 242 -18.32 -17.60 -12.61
CA TYR A 242 -17.43 -18.19 -13.61
C TYR A 242 -16.65 -19.37 -13.05
N SER A 243 -16.30 -20.33 -13.91
CA SER A 243 -15.30 -21.36 -13.61
C SER A 243 -13.94 -20.66 -13.48
N MET A 244 -13.70 -20.10 -12.29
CA MET A 244 -12.63 -19.17 -12.03
C MET A 244 -11.54 -19.87 -11.23
N VAL A 245 -10.30 -19.78 -11.72
CA VAL A 245 -9.14 -20.23 -10.95
C VAL A 245 -8.72 -19.05 -10.08
N VAL A 246 -9.12 -19.07 -8.82
CA VAL A 246 -8.55 -18.18 -7.79
C VAL A 246 -7.27 -18.85 -7.32
N MET A 247 -6.10 -18.35 -7.76
CA MET A 247 -4.83 -18.77 -7.17
C MET A 247 -4.51 -17.86 -5.99
N VAL A 248 -4.85 -18.30 -4.78
CA VAL A 248 -4.18 -17.84 -3.56
C VAL A 248 -2.90 -18.67 -3.45
N LEU A 249 -1.73 -18.05 -3.64
CA LEU A 249 -0.45 -18.78 -3.57
C LEU A 249 -0.06 -18.96 -2.10
N PRO A 250 0.22 -20.20 -1.63
CA PRO A 250 0.61 -20.45 -0.25
C PRO A 250 1.94 -19.77 0.10
N VAL A 251 2.00 -19.19 1.29
CA VAL A 251 3.22 -18.66 1.90
C VAL A 251 3.91 -19.82 2.64
N LYS A 252 5.19 -20.05 2.36
CA LYS A 252 6.07 -20.85 3.22
C LYS A 252 6.70 -19.97 4.28
#